data_AF-A0A4Q3TC82-F1
#
_entry.id   AF-A0A4Q3TC82-F1
#
_cell.length_a   1.000
_cell.length_b   1.000
_cell.length_c   1.000
_cell.angle_alpha   90.00
_cell.angle_beta   90.00
_cell.angle_gamma   90.00
#
_symmetry.space_group_name_H-M   'P 1'
#
loop_
_entity.id
_entity.type
_entity.pdbx_description
1 polymer ?
#
loop_
_entity_poly.entity_id
_entity_poly.type
_entity_poly.pdbx_seq_one_letter_code
_entity_poly.pdbx_strand_id
1 'polypeptide(L)'
;MQFPEFNPVWFSIGPLDIRWYALAYVAGIVLGWWYAARIIKTDRLWAPGKAPINTQQLDDLVLWVTLGIILGGRLGFALFYQPHLYGQLFGGPDNFALFRLWDGGMSFHGGLIGCTVAVVVFALRSKVRVLTIGDIALAAAPFGLMFGRLANFINGELWGRETTVPWAVRFCNGLIERTYGFCPAGNEPSHPSQLYEAGLEGIFLMGILALAIWKVGLLRKPGYV
;
A
#
# COMPACT_ATOMS: atom_id res chain seq x y z
N MET A 1 27.21 1.04 -6.20
CA MET A 1 27.23 1.31 -4.74
C MET A 1 26.84 0.06 -3.99
N GLN A 2 27.37 -0.14 -2.77
CA GLN A 2 26.97 -1.23 -1.88
C GLN A 2 25.67 -0.87 -1.14
N PHE A 3 24.71 -1.80 -1.06
CA PHE A 3 23.46 -1.56 -0.33
C PHE A 3 23.71 -1.44 1.18
N PRO A 4 23.21 -0.38 1.85
CA PRO A 4 23.40 -0.20 3.29
C PRO A 4 22.77 -1.32 4.11
N GLU A 5 23.36 -1.63 5.27
CA GLU A 5 22.82 -2.61 6.21
C GLU A 5 21.69 -2.00 7.05
N PHE A 6 20.54 -1.74 6.42
CA PHE A 6 19.36 -1.29 7.14
C PHE A 6 18.78 -2.39 8.02
N ASN A 7 18.72 -2.16 9.33
CA ASN A 7 17.95 -3.04 10.21
C ASN A 7 16.45 -2.91 9.85
N PRO A 8 15.77 -3.99 9.42
CA PRO A 8 14.35 -3.93 9.07
C PRO A 8 13.46 -3.64 10.28
N VAL A 9 13.93 -3.94 11.49
CA VAL A 9 13.30 -3.58 12.75
C VAL A 9 13.76 -2.19 13.15
N TRP A 10 12.81 -1.26 13.29
CA TRP A 10 13.09 0.09 13.77
C TRP A 10 13.35 0.07 15.28
N PHE A 11 12.45 -0.55 16.05
CA PHE A 11 12.62 -0.82 17.47
C PHE A 11 11.71 -1.96 17.93
N SER A 12 12.02 -2.56 19.07
CA SER A 12 11.25 -3.66 19.66
C SER A 12 10.63 -3.24 20.99
N ILE A 13 9.38 -3.62 21.22
CA ILE A 13 8.69 -3.49 22.52
C ILE A 13 8.48 -4.91 23.04
N GLY A 14 9.42 -5.41 23.84
CA GLY A 14 9.40 -6.81 24.29
C GLY A 14 9.43 -7.78 23.10
N PRO A 15 8.45 -8.68 22.93
CA PRO A 15 8.40 -9.62 21.80
C PRO A 15 7.87 -9.00 20.49
N LEU A 16 7.44 -7.73 20.49
CA LEU A 16 6.85 -7.08 19.33
C LEU A 16 7.87 -6.22 18.59
N ASP A 17 8.25 -6.64 17.39
CA ASP A 17 9.12 -5.87 16.50
C ASP A 17 8.33 -4.88 15.64
N ILE A 18 8.64 -3.59 15.76
CA ILE A 18 8.10 -2.54 14.89
C ILE A 18 9.03 -2.38 13.70
N ARG A 19 8.55 -2.79 12.52
CA ARG A 19 9.34 -2.78 11.27
C ARG A 19 9.14 -1.49 10.49
N TRP A 20 10.17 -1.06 9.75
CA TRP A 20 10.08 0.08 8.82
C TRP A 20 8.92 -0.06 7.83
N TYR A 21 8.66 -1.29 7.40
CA TYR A 21 7.56 -1.62 6.51
C TYR A 21 6.18 -1.26 7.09
N ALA A 22 5.96 -1.55 8.37
CA ALA A 22 4.72 -1.19 9.06
C ALA A 22 4.57 0.33 9.19
N LEU A 23 5.66 1.03 9.51
CA LEU A 23 5.67 2.49 9.60
C LEU A 23 5.40 3.16 8.26
N ALA A 24 5.96 2.62 7.19
CA ALA A 24 5.74 3.11 5.83
C ALA A 24 4.26 3.01 5.44
N TYR A 25 3.60 1.89 5.77
CA TYR A 25 2.16 1.77 5.57
C TYR A 25 1.34 2.75 6.40
N VAL A 26 1.67 2.90 7.69
CA VAL A 26 0.99 3.88 8.54
C VAL A 26 1.18 5.29 7.99
N ALA A 27 2.39 5.66 7.56
CA ALA A 27 2.67 6.95 6.93
C ALA A 27 1.86 7.15 5.65
N GLY A 28 1.78 6.13 4.79
CA GLY A 28 0.96 6.15 3.57
C GLY A 28 -0.53 6.36 3.87
N ILE A 29 -1.08 5.66 4.86
CA ILE A 29 -2.48 5.80 5.28
C ILE A 29 -2.74 7.19 5.88
N VAL A 30 -1.89 7.65 6.81
CA VAL A 30 -2.06 8.95 7.48
C VAL A 30 -1.96 10.12 6.50
N LEU A 31 -0.98 10.10 5.60
CA LEU A 31 -0.82 11.16 4.61
C LEU A 31 -1.88 11.10 3.51
N GLY A 32 -2.29 9.89 3.10
CA GLY A 32 -3.43 9.69 2.19
C GLY A 32 -4.74 10.21 2.79
N TRP A 33 -5.02 9.88 4.06
CA TRP A 33 -6.17 10.41 4.81
C TRP A 33 -6.12 11.94 4.91
N TRP A 34 -4.97 12.50 5.30
CA TRP A 34 -4.81 13.94 5.42
C TRP A 34 -5.07 14.66 4.08
N TYR A 35 -4.57 14.09 2.97
CA TYR A 35 -4.78 14.64 1.64
C TYR A 35 -6.24 14.52 1.20
N ALA A 36 -6.88 13.36 1.39
CA ALA A 36 -8.30 13.17 1.12
C ALA A 36 -9.17 14.12 1.95
N ALA A 37 -8.81 14.34 3.23
CA ALA A 37 -9.50 15.28 4.11
C ALA A 37 -9.38 16.73 3.58
N ARG A 38 -8.21 17.12 3.06
CA ARG A 38 -8.05 18.43 2.38
C ARG A 38 -8.95 18.55 1.16
N ILE A 39 -9.04 17.52 0.33
CA ILE A 39 -9.89 17.50 -0.87
C ILE A 39 -11.37 17.64 -0.46
N ILE A 40 -11.82 16.85 0.51
CA ILE A 40 -13.21 16.86 0.99
C ILE A 40 -13.58 18.20 1.61
N LYS A 41 -12.68 18.84 2.36
CA LYS A 41 -12.91 20.17 2.95
C LYS A 41 -12.92 21.32 1.94
N THR A 42 -12.61 21.05 0.66
CA THR A 42 -12.50 22.09 -0.38
C THR A 42 -13.68 22.04 -1.35
N ASP A 43 -14.77 22.74 -1.01
CA ASP A 43 -16.04 22.73 -1.75
C ASP A 43 -15.91 23.04 -3.26
N ARG A 44 -15.02 23.95 -3.66
CA ARG A 44 -14.82 24.34 -5.07
C ARG A 44 -14.33 23.21 -6.00
N LEU A 45 -13.82 22.11 -5.42
CA LEU A 45 -13.36 20.93 -6.16
C LEU A 45 -14.53 20.06 -6.64
N TRP A 46 -15.70 20.24 -6.06
CA TRP A 46 -16.87 19.40 -6.28
C TRP A 46 -17.93 20.13 -7.10
N ALA A 47 -18.81 19.38 -7.78
CA ALA A 47 -20.01 19.91 -8.43
C ALA A 47 -21.24 19.28 -7.76
N PRO A 48 -22.22 20.06 -7.26
CA PRO A 48 -22.45 21.51 -7.45
C PRO A 48 -21.79 22.44 -6.41
N GLY A 49 -20.58 22.12 -5.94
CA GLY A 49 -19.86 22.91 -4.94
C GLY A 49 -19.98 22.38 -3.50
N LYS A 50 -20.25 21.08 -3.34
CA LYS A 50 -20.27 20.41 -2.02
C LYS A 50 -19.67 19.02 -2.14
N ALA A 51 -18.84 18.65 -1.17
CA ALA A 51 -18.25 17.32 -1.10
C ALA A 51 -19.33 16.21 -0.98
N PRO A 52 -19.08 15.04 -1.58
CA PRO A 52 -20.03 13.93 -1.61
C PRO A 52 -20.17 13.22 -0.26
N ILE A 53 -19.16 13.35 0.61
CA ILE A 53 -19.11 12.79 1.96
C ILE A 53 -18.53 13.83 2.92
N ASN A 54 -18.80 13.68 4.22
CA ASN A 54 -18.18 14.51 5.26
C ASN A 54 -16.88 13.89 5.81
N THR A 55 -16.20 14.56 6.74
CA THR A 55 -14.93 14.07 7.31
C THR A 55 -15.08 12.80 8.14
N GLN A 56 -16.18 12.65 8.88
CA GLN A 56 -16.43 11.42 9.65
C GLN A 56 -16.63 10.22 8.73
N GLN A 57 -17.32 10.41 7.61
CA GLN A 57 -17.47 9.41 6.56
C GLN A 57 -16.13 9.11 5.87
N LEU A 58 -15.22 10.07 5.75
CA LEU A 58 -13.86 9.79 5.29
C LEU A 58 -13.11 8.88 6.28
N ASP A 59 -13.21 9.16 7.58
CA ASP A 59 -12.56 8.35 8.60
C ASP A 59 -13.06 6.90 8.54
N ASP A 60 -14.38 6.73 8.37
CA ASP A 60 -15.01 5.43 8.13
C ASP A 60 -14.48 4.80 6.83
N LEU A 61 -14.42 5.53 5.71
CA LEU A 61 -13.90 5.01 4.44
C LEU A 61 -12.46 4.50 4.59
N VAL A 62 -11.60 5.23 5.29
CA VAL A 62 -10.20 4.81 5.53
C VAL A 62 -10.15 3.51 6.33
N LEU A 63 -11.00 3.37 7.36
CA LEU A 63 -11.12 2.13 8.11
C LEU A 63 -11.60 0.98 7.20
N TRP A 64 -12.64 1.20 6.40
CA TRP A 64 -13.18 0.20 5.47
C TRP A 64 -12.12 -0.27 4.47
N VAL A 65 -11.39 0.65 3.85
CA VAL A 65 -10.32 0.32 2.89
C VAL A 65 -9.18 -0.41 3.58
N THR A 66 -8.78 0.01 4.78
CA THR A 66 -7.72 -0.65 5.56
C THR A 66 -8.09 -2.08 5.91
N LEU A 67 -9.32 -2.31 6.38
CA LEU A 67 -9.85 -3.65 6.62
C LEU A 67 -9.93 -4.46 5.32
N GLY A 68 -10.32 -3.83 4.21
CA GLY A 68 -10.31 -4.43 2.88
C GLY A 68 -8.92 -4.94 2.47
N ILE A 69 -7.87 -4.14 2.68
CA ILE A 69 -6.47 -4.55 2.41
C ILE A 69 -6.09 -5.77 3.24
N ILE A 70 -6.35 -5.72 4.55
CA ILE A 70 -5.91 -6.75 5.49
C ILE A 70 -6.66 -8.06 5.23
N LEU A 71 -7.99 -8.00 5.21
CA LEU A 71 -8.84 -9.18 5.02
C LEU A 71 -8.70 -9.72 3.60
N GLY A 72 -8.80 -8.85 2.60
CA GLY A 72 -8.64 -9.23 1.20
C GLY A 72 -7.27 -9.83 0.93
N GLY A 73 -6.21 -9.21 1.45
CA GLY A 73 -4.83 -9.69 1.29
C GLY A 73 -4.62 -11.04 1.93
N ARG A 74 -5.16 -11.27 3.14
CA ARG A 74 -5.01 -12.55 3.84
C ARG A 74 -5.84 -13.66 3.22
N LEU A 75 -7.11 -13.39 2.93
CA LEU A 75 -8.01 -14.36 2.30
C LEU A 75 -7.54 -14.68 0.87
N GLY A 76 -7.11 -13.66 0.11
CA GLY A 76 -6.52 -13.88 -1.21
C GLY A 76 -5.21 -14.66 -1.14
N PHE A 77 -4.40 -14.50 -0.08
CA PHE A 77 -3.20 -15.30 0.10
C PHE A 77 -3.54 -16.78 0.30
N ALA A 78 -4.48 -17.06 1.20
CA ALA A 78 -4.98 -18.40 1.42
C ALA A 78 -5.60 -18.97 0.14
N LEU A 79 -6.33 -18.18 -0.64
CA LEU A 79 -7.00 -18.68 -1.84
C LEU A 79 -6.04 -18.99 -2.97
N PHE A 80 -5.07 -18.10 -3.24
CA PHE A 80 -4.21 -18.21 -4.42
C PHE A 80 -2.91 -18.98 -4.18
N TYR A 81 -2.37 -18.96 -2.95
CA TYR A 81 -1.05 -19.52 -2.66
C TYR A 81 -1.08 -20.64 -1.63
N GLN A 82 -2.01 -20.63 -0.66
CA GLN A 82 -2.09 -21.67 0.37
C GLN A 82 -3.54 -22.14 0.65
N PRO A 83 -4.20 -22.83 -0.31
CA PRO A 83 -5.61 -23.22 -0.18
C PRO A 83 -5.90 -24.11 1.03
N HIS A 84 -4.91 -24.88 1.49
CA HIS A 84 -5.02 -25.74 2.66
C HIS A 84 -5.36 -24.97 3.95
N LEU A 85 -5.06 -23.67 4.04
CA LEU A 85 -5.43 -22.83 5.18
C LEU A 85 -6.94 -22.72 5.38
N TYR A 86 -7.74 -22.79 4.31
CA TYR A 86 -9.20 -22.84 4.44
C TYR A 86 -9.69 -24.16 5.02
N GLY A 87 -9.03 -25.27 4.66
CA GLY A 87 -9.33 -26.59 5.22
C GLY A 87 -9.11 -26.63 6.74
N GLN A 88 -8.17 -25.83 7.26
CA GLN A 88 -7.93 -25.76 8.70
C GLN A 88 -9.13 -25.21 9.48
N LEU A 89 -10.03 -24.43 8.87
CA LEU A 89 -11.24 -23.94 9.54
C LEU A 89 -12.27 -25.05 9.84
N PHE A 90 -12.23 -26.16 9.09
CA PHE A 90 -13.27 -27.20 9.12
C PHE A 90 -12.80 -28.51 9.79
N GLY A 91 -11.98 -28.39 10.85
CA GLY A 91 -11.47 -29.53 11.61
C GLY A 91 -9.95 -29.74 11.50
N GLY A 92 -9.21 -28.68 11.15
CA GLY A 92 -7.75 -28.74 11.16
C GLY A 92 -7.17 -28.71 12.57
N PRO A 93 -5.86 -28.98 12.70
CA PRO A 93 -5.16 -28.89 13.98
C PRO A 93 -5.01 -27.44 14.49
N ASP A 94 -5.11 -26.43 13.62
CA ASP A 94 -5.07 -25.01 13.98
C ASP A 94 -6.14 -24.19 13.24
N ASN A 95 -7.31 -24.04 13.86
CA ASN A 95 -8.43 -23.29 13.29
C ASN A 95 -8.15 -21.78 13.12
N PHE A 96 -7.09 -21.24 13.74
CA PHE A 96 -6.77 -19.81 13.68
C PHE A 96 -5.69 -19.47 12.66
N ALA A 97 -5.04 -20.46 12.04
CA ALA A 97 -3.96 -20.25 11.07
C ALA A 97 -4.33 -19.27 9.96
N LEU A 98 -5.58 -19.29 9.48
CA LEU A 98 -6.05 -18.36 8.45
C LEU A 98 -5.98 -16.89 8.90
N PHE A 99 -6.11 -16.60 10.19
CA PHE A 99 -6.15 -15.23 10.72
C PHE A 99 -4.79 -14.73 11.26
N ARG A 100 -3.78 -15.61 11.34
CA ARG A 100 -2.44 -15.25 11.85
C ARG A 100 -1.67 -14.39 10.85
N LEU A 101 -1.88 -13.08 10.90
CA LEU A 101 -1.20 -12.10 10.04
C LEU A 101 0.32 -12.00 10.31
N TRP A 102 0.75 -12.35 11.52
CA TRP A 102 2.15 -12.28 11.95
C TRP A 102 3.02 -13.42 11.41
N ASP A 103 2.41 -14.49 10.89
CA ASP A 103 3.14 -15.55 10.19
C ASP A 103 3.60 -15.11 8.78
N GLY A 104 3.25 -13.88 8.39
CA GLY A 104 3.43 -13.38 7.03
C GLY A 104 2.40 -13.99 6.07
N GLY A 105 2.57 -13.75 4.77
CA GLY A 105 1.65 -14.24 3.74
C GLY A 105 0.46 -13.30 3.52
N MET A 106 0.62 -12.41 2.53
CA MET A 106 -0.38 -11.48 2.06
C MET A 106 -0.38 -11.48 0.53
N SER A 107 -1.57 -11.43 -0.08
CA SER A 107 -1.73 -11.34 -1.53
C SER A 107 -2.01 -9.91 -1.95
N PHE A 108 -1.21 -9.38 -2.87
CA PHE A 108 -1.49 -8.09 -3.49
C PHE A 108 -2.86 -8.08 -4.20
N HIS A 109 -3.14 -9.10 -5.01
CA HIS A 109 -4.40 -9.24 -5.73
C HIS A 109 -5.59 -9.32 -4.78
N GLY A 110 -5.44 -10.08 -3.69
CA GLY A 110 -6.45 -10.15 -2.64
C GLY A 110 -6.69 -8.80 -1.98
N GLY A 111 -5.63 -8.05 -1.66
CA GLY A 111 -5.72 -6.72 -1.08
C GLY A 111 -6.43 -5.74 -2.02
N LEU A 112 -6.08 -5.73 -3.31
CA LEU A 112 -6.72 -4.89 -4.33
C LEU A 112 -8.22 -5.19 -4.47
N ILE A 113 -8.59 -6.47 -4.53
CA ILE A 113 -10.00 -6.90 -4.56
C ILE A 113 -10.71 -6.43 -3.28
N GLY A 114 -10.10 -6.64 -2.12
CA GLY A 114 -10.64 -6.23 -0.83
C GLY A 114 -10.87 -4.72 -0.73
N CYS A 115 -9.91 -3.89 -1.16
CA CYS A 115 -10.08 -2.45 -1.27
C CYS A 115 -11.24 -2.06 -2.18
N THR A 116 -11.33 -2.70 -3.34
CA THR A 116 -12.35 -2.41 -4.35
C THR A 116 -13.74 -2.72 -3.79
N VAL A 117 -13.91 -3.88 -3.16
CA VAL A 117 -15.14 -4.26 -2.47
C VAL A 117 -15.46 -3.28 -1.35
N ALA A 118 -14.48 -2.89 -0.52
CA ALA A 118 -14.68 -1.92 0.54
C ALA A 118 -15.19 -0.56 0.01
N VAL A 119 -14.57 -0.03 -1.05
CA VAL A 119 -15.00 1.21 -1.71
C VAL A 119 -16.41 1.09 -2.27
N VAL A 120 -16.72 0.01 -2.98
CA VAL A 120 -18.05 -0.24 -3.56
C VAL A 120 -19.11 -0.31 -2.46
N VAL A 121 -18.90 -1.14 -1.44
CA VAL A 121 -19.88 -1.33 -0.36
C VAL A 121 -20.07 -0.05 0.45
N PHE A 122 -18.99 0.67 0.75
CA PHE A 122 -19.06 1.95 1.45
C PHE A 122 -19.86 2.99 0.65
N ALA A 123 -19.61 3.11 -0.66
CA ALA A 123 -20.32 4.04 -1.53
C ALA A 123 -21.83 3.72 -1.58
N LEU A 124 -22.18 2.45 -1.75
CA LEU A 124 -23.57 2.00 -1.76
C LEU A 124 -24.29 2.28 -0.44
N ARG A 125 -23.63 2.01 0.70
CA ARG A 125 -24.19 2.30 2.04
C ARG A 125 -24.34 3.79 2.30
N SER A 126 -23.40 4.60 1.83
CA SER A 126 -23.44 6.05 1.96
C SER A 126 -24.35 6.73 0.93
N LYS A 127 -24.98 5.97 0.02
CA LYS A 127 -25.80 6.48 -1.10
C LYS A 127 -25.04 7.49 -1.97
N VAL A 128 -23.75 7.25 -2.17
CA VAL A 128 -22.86 8.05 -3.03
C VAL A 128 -22.47 7.21 -4.26
N ARG A 129 -22.20 7.88 -5.38
CA ARG A 129 -21.70 7.21 -6.58
C ARG A 129 -20.37 6.50 -6.30
N VAL A 130 -20.29 5.22 -6.63
CA VAL A 130 -19.07 4.39 -6.46
C VAL A 130 -17.84 5.06 -7.05
N LEU A 131 -17.96 5.56 -8.28
CA LEU A 131 -16.86 6.23 -8.98
C LEU A 131 -16.35 7.46 -8.22
N THR A 132 -17.21 8.21 -7.53
CA THR A 132 -16.79 9.37 -6.75
C THR A 132 -15.99 8.98 -5.50
N ILE A 133 -16.36 7.88 -4.83
CA ILE A 133 -15.56 7.35 -3.72
C ILE A 133 -14.24 6.75 -4.24
N GLY A 134 -14.30 6.11 -5.41
CA GLY A 134 -13.11 5.64 -6.13
C GLY A 134 -12.13 6.78 -6.42
N ASP A 135 -12.60 7.90 -6.98
CA ASP A 135 -11.76 9.08 -7.25
C ASP A 135 -11.05 9.59 -5.98
N ILE A 136 -11.74 9.60 -4.83
CA ILE A 136 -11.15 10.00 -3.54
C ILE A 136 -10.05 9.02 -3.12
N ALA A 137 -10.31 7.72 -3.21
CA ALA A 137 -9.34 6.69 -2.84
C ALA A 137 -8.11 6.72 -3.75
N LEU A 138 -8.32 6.87 -5.07
CA LEU A 138 -7.25 6.94 -6.07
C LEU A 138 -6.42 8.21 -5.94
N ALA A 139 -7.02 9.34 -5.56
CA ALA A 139 -6.28 10.56 -5.24
C ALA A 139 -5.27 10.35 -4.09
N ALA A 140 -5.56 9.45 -3.16
CA ALA A 140 -4.70 9.14 -2.01
C ALA A 140 -3.73 7.96 -2.27
N ALA A 141 -3.99 7.12 -3.27
CA ALA A 141 -3.19 5.93 -3.57
C ALA A 141 -1.68 6.17 -3.76
N PRO A 142 -1.21 7.28 -4.39
CA PRO A 142 0.21 7.53 -4.58
C PRO A 142 1.02 7.60 -3.28
N PHE A 143 0.43 8.00 -2.16
CA PHE A 143 1.13 7.99 -0.86
C PHE A 143 1.48 6.55 -0.45
N GLY A 144 0.50 5.64 -0.54
CA GLY A 144 0.71 4.22 -0.24
C GLY A 144 1.76 3.58 -1.16
N LEU A 145 1.70 3.90 -2.46
CA LEU A 145 2.69 3.43 -3.43
C LEU A 145 4.09 3.94 -3.10
N MET A 146 4.25 5.25 -2.88
CA MET A 146 5.54 5.85 -2.55
C MET A 146 6.18 5.19 -1.33
N PHE A 147 5.48 5.15 -0.21
CA PHE A 147 6.03 4.61 1.03
C PHE A 147 6.25 3.09 0.96
N GLY A 148 5.36 2.35 0.29
CA GLY A 148 5.55 0.92 0.05
C GLY A 148 6.86 0.64 -0.71
N ARG A 149 7.12 1.39 -1.79
CA ARG A 149 8.36 1.23 -2.57
C ARG A 149 9.60 1.64 -1.79
N LEU A 150 9.54 2.71 -0.99
CA LEU A 150 10.63 3.07 -0.09
C LEU A 150 10.90 1.97 0.94
N ALA A 151 9.86 1.33 1.46
CA ALA A 151 10.00 0.21 2.38
C ALA A 151 10.60 -1.03 1.71
N ASN A 152 10.23 -1.32 0.46
CA ASN A 152 10.88 -2.39 -0.32
C ASN A 152 12.38 -2.10 -0.50
N PHE A 153 12.74 -0.84 -0.76
CA PHE A 153 14.15 -0.45 -0.82
C PHE A 153 14.86 -0.69 0.51
N ILE A 154 14.28 -0.29 1.65
CA ILE A 154 14.87 -0.51 2.99
C ILE A 154 15.03 -2.01 3.29
N ASN A 155 14.06 -2.84 2.90
CA ASN A 155 14.10 -4.28 3.07
C ASN A 155 15.09 -4.98 2.11
N GLY A 156 15.58 -4.29 1.08
CA GLY A 156 16.43 -4.89 0.06
C GLY A 156 15.68 -5.90 -0.82
N GLU A 157 14.39 -5.68 -1.08
CA GLU A 157 13.52 -6.57 -1.88
C GLU A 157 12.97 -5.87 -3.13
N LEU A 158 12.56 -6.62 -4.15
CA LEU A 158 12.01 -6.10 -5.43
C LEU A 158 12.96 -5.16 -6.19
N TRP A 159 14.26 -5.49 -6.20
CA TRP A 159 15.24 -4.78 -7.02
C TRP A 159 14.99 -5.03 -8.52
N GLY A 160 15.56 -4.15 -9.35
CA GLY A 160 15.41 -4.21 -10.79
C GLY A 160 16.40 -5.16 -11.44
N ARG A 161 16.46 -5.13 -12.77
CA ARG A 161 17.43 -5.91 -13.53
C ARG A 161 18.89 -5.48 -13.26
N GLU A 162 19.80 -6.40 -13.49
CA GLU A 162 21.25 -6.14 -13.49
C GLU A 162 21.63 -5.03 -14.47
N THR A 163 22.61 -4.22 -14.09
CA THR A 163 22.97 -3.02 -14.86
C THR A 163 24.34 -2.47 -14.48
N THR A 164 24.92 -1.67 -15.35
CA THR A 164 26.24 -1.05 -15.19
C THR A 164 26.19 0.47 -14.99
N VAL A 165 25.00 1.05 -14.85
CA VAL A 165 24.83 2.50 -14.61
C VAL A 165 25.53 2.94 -13.32
N PRO A 166 26.02 4.19 -13.22
CA PRO A 166 26.85 4.61 -12.09
C PRO A 166 26.13 4.59 -10.73
N TRP A 167 24.79 4.66 -10.72
CA TRP A 167 23.96 4.56 -9.51
C TRP A 167 23.41 3.15 -9.24
N ALA A 168 23.92 2.11 -9.90
CA ALA A 168 23.53 0.74 -9.64
C ALA A 168 23.88 0.31 -8.21
N VAL A 169 23.04 -0.54 -7.62
CA VAL A 169 23.14 -0.97 -6.21
C VAL A 169 23.36 -2.48 -6.14
N ARG A 170 24.39 -2.91 -5.40
CA ARG A 170 24.60 -4.33 -5.04
C ARG A 170 23.81 -4.60 -3.75
N PHE A 171 22.68 -5.31 -3.87
CA PHE A 171 21.74 -5.53 -2.76
C PHE A 171 22.18 -6.62 -1.77
N CYS A 172 23.11 -7.49 -2.15
CA CYS A 172 23.71 -8.45 -1.24
C CYS A 172 24.64 -7.74 -0.25
N ASN A 173 24.41 -7.90 1.05
CA ASN A 173 25.31 -7.49 2.14
C ASN A 173 25.27 -8.52 3.28
N GLY A 174 26.10 -8.35 4.31
CA GLY A 174 26.23 -9.33 5.39
C GLY A 174 24.96 -9.45 6.23
N LEU A 175 24.15 -8.39 6.36
CA LEU A 175 22.84 -8.46 6.99
C LEU A 175 21.86 -9.32 6.18
N ILE A 176 21.71 -9.05 4.88
CA ILE A 176 20.81 -9.78 3.97
C ILE A 176 21.17 -11.26 3.91
N GLU A 177 22.46 -11.59 3.77
CA GLU A 177 22.93 -12.98 3.76
C GLU A 177 22.61 -13.70 5.07
N ARG A 178 22.77 -13.04 6.23
CA ARG A 178 22.39 -13.61 7.53
C ARG A 178 20.88 -13.76 7.70
N THR A 179 20.09 -12.84 7.15
CA THR A 179 18.62 -12.86 7.28
C THR A 179 17.98 -13.94 6.40
N TYR A 180 18.45 -14.10 5.16
CA TYR A 180 17.84 -15.03 4.20
C TYR A 180 18.62 -16.33 4.02
N GLY A 181 19.86 -16.43 4.53
CA GLY A 181 20.77 -17.56 4.36
C GLY A 181 21.48 -17.61 3.00
N PHE A 182 21.16 -16.68 2.10
CA PHE A 182 21.80 -16.46 0.80
C PHE A 182 21.54 -15.00 0.37
N CYS A 183 22.06 -14.61 -0.79
CA CYS A 183 21.78 -13.31 -1.39
C CYS A 183 20.73 -13.41 -2.51
N PRO A 184 19.46 -13.05 -2.25
CA PRO A 184 18.37 -13.20 -3.22
C PRO A 184 18.59 -12.42 -4.52
N ALA A 185 19.28 -11.28 -4.43
CA ALA A 185 19.62 -10.43 -5.56
C ALA A 185 20.88 -10.86 -6.32
N GLY A 186 21.57 -11.91 -5.85
CA GLY A 186 22.93 -12.20 -6.29
C GLY A 186 23.93 -11.10 -5.89
N ASN A 187 25.16 -11.23 -6.40
CA ASN A 187 26.26 -10.30 -6.11
C ASN A 187 26.38 -9.16 -7.12
N GLU A 188 25.61 -9.23 -8.21
CA GLU A 188 25.69 -8.27 -9.31
C GLU A 188 24.93 -6.98 -9.01
N PRO A 189 25.40 -5.84 -9.57
CA PRO A 189 24.75 -4.56 -9.35
C PRO A 189 23.45 -4.49 -10.16
N SER A 190 22.39 -4.06 -9.50
CA SER A 190 21.05 -3.98 -10.07
C SER A 190 20.48 -2.56 -10.00
N HIS A 191 19.50 -2.27 -10.85
CA HIS A 191 18.77 -1.01 -10.74
C HIS A 191 18.01 -0.96 -9.39
N PRO A 192 18.09 0.14 -8.63
CA PRO A 192 17.19 0.38 -7.51
C PRO A 192 15.79 0.81 -8.02
N SER A 193 15.09 -0.10 -8.71
CA SER A 193 13.78 0.17 -9.32
C SER A 193 12.74 0.67 -8.31
N GLN A 194 12.85 0.24 -7.05
CA GLN A 194 11.98 0.69 -5.98
C GLN A 194 12.04 2.22 -5.82
N LEU A 195 13.21 2.83 -5.96
CA LEU A 195 13.36 4.29 -5.91
C LEU A 195 12.77 4.97 -7.14
N TYR A 196 12.83 4.32 -8.31
CA TYR A 196 12.18 4.84 -9.52
C TYR A 196 10.66 4.76 -9.39
N GLU A 197 10.12 3.65 -8.89
CA GLU A 197 8.69 3.46 -8.64
C GLU A 197 8.19 4.44 -7.56
N ALA A 198 8.94 4.65 -6.48
CA ALA A 198 8.61 5.67 -5.47
C ALA A 198 8.57 7.08 -6.08
N GLY A 199 9.50 7.40 -6.98
CA GLY A 199 9.55 8.68 -7.69
C GLY A 199 8.42 8.84 -8.72
N LEU A 200 8.13 7.81 -9.50
CA LEU A 200 7.20 7.85 -10.64
C LEU A 200 5.75 7.56 -10.23
N GLU A 201 5.51 6.42 -9.58
CA GLU A 201 4.19 5.99 -9.10
C GLU A 201 3.76 6.74 -7.83
N GLY A 202 4.73 7.25 -7.08
CA GLY A 202 4.50 8.07 -5.90
C GLY A 202 4.47 9.56 -6.22
N ILE A 203 5.64 10.20 -6.26
CA ILE A 203 5.77 11.66 -6.31
C ILE A 203 5.21 12.25 -7.61
N PHE A 204 5.63 11.70 -8.76
CA PHE A 204 5.25 12.23 -10.06
C PHE A 204 3.76 12.03 -10.34
N LEU A 205 3.24 10.81 -10.12
CA LEU A 205 1.81 10.53 -10.25
C LEU A 205 0.98 11.41 -9.30
N MET A 206 1.40 11.57 -8.05
CA MET A 206 0.75 12.49 -7.11
C MET A 206 0.73 13.93 -7.65
N GLY A 207 1.81 14.40 -8.26
CA GLY A 207 1.87 15.72 -8.88
C GLY A 207 0.87 15.88 -10.03
N ILE A 208 0.76 14.87 -10.90
CA ILE A 208 -0.21 14.85 -12.01
C ILE A 208 -1.64 14.87 -11.47
N LEU A 209 -1.97 13.96 -10.55
CA LEU A 209 -3.32 13.87 -9.98
C LEU A 209 -3.67 15.14 -9.20
N ALA A 210 -2.72 15.71 -8.45
CA ALA A 210 -2.92 16.98 -7.76
C ALA A 210 -3.19 18.12 -8.76
N LEU A 211 -2.44 18.23 -9.86
CA LEU A 211 -2.71 19.23 -10.88
C LEU A 211 -4.11 19.03 -11.49
N ALA A 212 -4.46 17.79 -11.82
CA ALA A 212 -5.75 17.44 -12.41
C ALA A 212 -6.93 17.74 -11.45
N ILE A 213 -6.77 17.44 -10.16
CA ILE A 213 -7.79 17.72 -9.15
C ILE A 213 -7.88 19.22 -8.86
N TRP A 214 -6.77 19.87 -8.52
CA TRP A 214 -6.78 21.22 -7.95
C TRP A 214 -6.86 22.35 -8.98
N LYS A 215 -6.37 22.12 -10.21
CA LYS A 215 -6.38 23.10 -11.31
C LYS A 215 -7.43 22.78 -12.37
N VAL A 216 -7.53 21.53 -12.82
CA VAL A 216 -8.50 21.13 -13.86
C VAL A 216 -9.89 20.87 -13.28
N GLY A 217 -9.98 20.43 -12.02
CA GLY A 217 -11.25 20.19 -11.35
C GLY A 217 -11.90 18.86 -11.74
N LEU A 218 -11.10 17.81 -11.94
CA LEU A 218 -11.61 16.49 -12.36
C LEU A 218 -12.66 15.91 -11.41
N LEU A 219 -12.58 16.20 -10.11
CA LEU A 219 -13.57 15.75 -9.10
C LEU A 219 -14.99 16.31 -9.30
N ARG A 220 -15.17 17.28 -10.21
CA ARG A 220 -16.51 17.73 -10.63
C ARG A 220 -17.26 16.67 -11.44
N LYS A 221 -16.54 15.70 -12.02
CA LYS A 221 -17.10 14.59 -12.80
C LYS A 221 -16.69 13.26 -12.14
N PRO A 222 -17.64 12.41 -11.73
CA PRO A 222 -17.31 11.10 -11.16
C PRO A 222 -16.53 10.21 -12.12
N GLY A 223 -15.47 9.55 -11.64
CA GLY A 223 -14.71 8.52 -12.34
C GLY A 223 -13.62 9.05 -13.27
N TYR A 224 -13.08 10.24 -13.01
CA TYR A 224 -12.06 10.88 -13.84
C TYR A 224 -10.67 10.93 -13.20
N VAL A 225 -10.57 10.65 -11.89
CA VAL A 225 -9.28 10.57 -11.17
C VAL A 225 -8.79 9.12 -11.21
#